data_AF-A0A6B1YJ61-F1
#
_entry.id   AF-A0A6B1YJ61-F1
#
_cell.length_a   1.000
_cell.length_b   1.000
_cell.length_c   1.000
_cell.angle_alpha   90.00
_cell.angle_beta   90.00
_cell.angle_gamma   90.00
#
_symmetry.space_group_name_H-M   'P 1'
#
loop_
_entity.id
_entity.type
_entity.pdbx_description
1 polymer ?
#
loop_
_entity_poly.entity_id
_entity_poly.type
_entity_poly.pdbx_seq_one_letter_code
_entity_poly.pdbx_strand_id
1 'polypeptide(L)' 'MRTYILSMTILHTQQKTIFRCEATTFSEAIDKAEKAHPGFFAVLINSLPREQNNATVNR' A
#
# COMPACT_ATOMS: atom_id res chain seq x y z
N MET A 1 -14.14 -13.03 -0.34
CA MET A 1 -13.89 -11.62 -0.73
C MET A 1 -13.83 -10.77 0.51
N ARG A 2 -12.90 -9.81 0.57
CA ARG A 2 -12.78 -8.85 1.67
C ARG A 2 -12.62 -7.45 1.07
N THR A 3 -13.12 -6.45 1.76
CA THR A 3 -12.84 -5.05 1.42
C THR A 3 -11.49 -4.67 2.00
N TYR A 4 -10.60 -4.16 1.15
CA TYR A 4 -9.31 -3.60 1.53
C TYR A 4 -9.35 -2.09 1.41
N ILE A 5 -8.75 -1.41 2.39
CA ILE A 5 -8.52 0.03 2.37
C ILE A 5 -7.01 0.23 2.43
N LEU A 6 -6.44 0.71 1.34
CA LEU A 6 -5.02 1.01 1.19
C LEU A 6 -4.85 2.52 1.32
N SER A 7 -4.04 2.98 2.26
CA SER A 7 -3.75 4.40 2.45
C SER A 7 -2.26 4.67 2.37
N MET A 8 -1.85 5.61 1.53
CA MET A 8 -0.49 6.13 1.49
C MET A 8 -0.50 7.59 1.96
N THR A 9 0.43 7.92 2.85
CA THR A 9 0.65 9.28 3.33
C THR A 9 2.10 9.67 3.06
N ILE A 10 2.32 10.72 2.28
CA ILE A 10 3.65 11.30 2.07
C ILE A 10 3.87 12.33 3.17
N LEU A 11 4.69 12.00 4.17
CA LEU A 11 4.86 12.85 5.36
C LEU A 11 5.42 14.24 5.05
N HIS A 12 6.35 14.35 4.09
CA HIS A 12 6.97 15.62 3.70
C HIS A 12 5.97 16.61 3.08
N THR A 13 5.02 16.11 2.28
CA THR A 13 4.02 16.94 1.58
C THR A 13 2.64 16.91 2.24
N GLN A 14 2.48 16.10 3.29
CA GLN A 14 1.21 15.76 3.93
C GLN A 14 0.14 15.22 2.96
N GLN A 15 0.52 14.81 1.75
CA GLN A 15 -0.42 14.25 0.79
C GLN A 15 -0.88 12.87 1.25
N LYS A 16 -2.19 12.66 1.25
CA LYS A 16 -2.82 11.39 1.61
C LYS A 16 -3.64 10.88 0.45
N THR A 17 -3.38 9.65 0.04
CA THR A 17 -4.16 8.94 -0.98
C THR A 17 -4.77 7.70 -0.34
N ILE A 18 -6.08 7.50 -0.54
CA ILE A 18 -6.81 6.35 -0.03
C ILE A 18 -7.43 5.64 -1.23
N PHE A 19 -7.21 4.33 -1.30
CA PHE A 19 -7.80 3.46 -2.29
C PHE A 19 -8.59 2.34 -1.58
N ARG A 20 -9.85 2.15 -1.99
CA ARG A 20 -10.72 1.11 -1.45
C ARG A 20 -11.11 0.16 -2.58
N CYS A 21 -10.89 -1.13 -2.37
CA CYS A 21 -11.33 -2.15 -3.33
C CYS A 21 -11.75 -3.45 -2.64
N GLU A 22 -12.46 -4.29 -3.38
CA GLU A 22 -12.69 -5.67 -2.98
C GLU A 22 -11.62 -6.56 -3.61
N ALA A 23 -11.03 -7.43 -2.82
CA ALA A 23 -10.04 -8.40 -3.27
C ALA A 23 -10.13 -9.70 -2.46
N THR A 24 -9.58 -10.77 -3.01
CA THR A 24 -9.50 -12.08 -2.37
C THR A 24 -8.27 -12.17 -1.48
N THR A 25 -7.19 -11.48 -1.88
CA THR A 25 -5.91 -11.42 -1.16
C THR A 25 -5.41 -9.99 -1.05
N PHE A 26 -4.44 -9.75 -0.15
CA PHE A 26 -3.78 -8.46 -0.04
C PHE A 26 -2.99 -8.11 -1.30
N SER A 27 -2.26 -9.07 -1.88
CA SER A 27 -1.49 -8.87 -3.12
C SER A 27 -2.40 -8.44 -4.27
N GLU A 28 -3.59 -9.04 -4.40
CA GLU A 28 -4.56 -8.64 -5.41
C GLU A 28 -5.09 -7.21 -5.17
N ALA A 29 -5.23 -6.77 -3.91
CA ALA A 29 -5.59 -5.39 -3.59
C ALA A 29 -4.48 -4.40 -3.99
N ILE A 30 -3.21 -4.77 -3.81
CA ILE A 30 -2.04 -3.97 -4.25
C ILE A 30 -2.03 -3.85 -5.78
N ASP A 31 -2.20 -4.95 -6.51
CA ASP A 31 -2.26 -4.94 -7.98
C ASP A 31 -3.39 -4.06 -8.50
N LYS A 32 -4.55 -4.10 -7.83
CA LYS A 32 -5.70 -3.24 -8.15
C LYS A 32 -5.41 -1.76 -7.89
N ALA A 33 -4.71 -1.44 -6.80
CA ALA A 33 -4.31 -0.08 -6.49
C ALA A 33 -3.29 0.47 -7.50
N GLU A 34 -2.27 -0.31 -7.89
CA GLU A 34 -1.29 0.10 -8.90
C GLU A 34 -1.91 0.29 -10.28
N LYS A 35 -2.88 -0.55 -10.68
CA LYS A 35 -3.59 -0.36 -11.94
C LYS A 35 -4.47 0.89 -11.95
N ALA A 36 -5.14 1.18 -10.83
CA ALA A 36 -6.00 2.37 -10.71
C ALA A 36 -5.21 3.66 -10.56
N HIS A 37 -4.04 3.58 -9.92
CA HIS A 37 -3.16 4.70 -9.66
C HIS A 37 -1.72 4.26 -9.94
N PRO A 38 -1.25 4.37 -11.19
CA PRO A 38 0.11 4.00 -11.54
C PRO A 38 1.13 4.73 -10.65
N GLY A 39 1.93 3.97 -9.91
CA GLY A 39 2.88 4.52 -8.95
C GLY A 39 2.29 4.84 -7.59
N PHE A 40 1.13 4.25 -7.24
CA PHE A 40 0.54 4.34 -5.90
C PHE A 40 1.53 3.93 -4.82
N PHE A 41 2.41 2.97 -5.09
CA PHE A 41 3.50 2.57 -4.20
C PHE A 41 4.88 2.95 -4.75
N ALA A 42 4.99 3.79 -5.80
CA ALA A 42 6.30 4.15 -6.38
C ALA A 42 7.25 4.81 -5.38
N VAL A 43 6.71 5.58 -4.42
CA VAL A 43 7.48 6.17 -3.32
C VAL A 43 8.05 5.08 -2.40
N LEU A 44 7.37 3.95 -2.29
CA LEU A 44 7.80 2.79 -1.50
C LEU A 44 8.74 1.87 -2.30
N ILE A 45 8.71 1.83 -3.64
CA ILE A 45 9.60 0.95 -4.44
C ILE A 45 11.08 1.17 -4.12
N ASN A 46 11.49 2.42 -3.83
CA ASN A 46 12.87 2.73 -3.42
C ASN A 46 13.20 2.33 -1.96
N SER A 47 12.21 2.11 -1.10
CA SER A 47 12.38 1.76 0.33
C SER A 47 12.01 0.32 0.67
N LEU A 48 11.28 -0.38 -0.21
CA LEU A 48 10.85 -1.77 -0.03
C LEU A 48 11.97 -2.84 -0.04
N PRO A 49 13.20 -2.66 -0.58
CA PRO A 49 14.18 -3.75 -0.58
C PRO A 49 14.87 -4.01 0.78
N ARG A 50 14.60 -3.24 1.84
CA ARG A 50 15.31 -3.39 3.13
C ARG A 50 14.46 -3.53 4.39
N GLU A 51 13.18 -3.18 4.37
CA GLU A 51 12.37 -3.08 5.60
C GLU A 51 11.27 -4.14 5.76
N GLN A 52 11.25 -5.21 4.96
CA GLN A 52 10.25 -6.28 5.13
C GLN A 52 10.51 -7.23 6.33
N ASN A 53 11.60 -7.08 7.10
CA ASN A 53 11.92 -8.01 8.20
C ASN A 53 11.57 -7.53 9.62
N ASN A 54 11.16 -6.28 9.85
CA ASN A 54 11.09 -5.73 11.22
C ASN A 54 9.74 -5.10 11.63
N ALA A 55 8.64 -5.43 10.97
CA ALA A 55 7.33 -5.15 11.56
C ALA A 55 7.01 -6.24 12.60
N THR A 56 7.66 -6.17 13.76
CA THR A 56 7.27 -6.96 14.93
C THR A 56 5.85 -6.55 15.31
N VAL A 57 4.87 -7.36 14.90
CA VAL A 57 3.50 -7.24 15.39
C VAL A 57 3.52 -7.66 16.85
N ASN A 58 3.72 -6.71 17.76
CA ASN A 58 3.45 -6.94 19.17
C ASN A 58 1.95 -7.19 19.31
N ARG A 59 1.61 -8.41 19.70
CA ARG A 59 0.26 -8.90 19.95
C ARG A 59 -0.10 -8.72 21.41
#